data_AF-A0A7W0LK60-F1
#
_entry.id   AF-A0A7W0LK60-F1
#
_cell.length_a   1.000
_cell.length_b   1.000
_cell.length_c   1.000
_cell.angle_alpha   90.00
_cell.angle_beta   90.00
_cell.angle_gamma   90.00
#
_symmetry.space_group_name_H-M   'P 1'
#
loop_
_entity.id
_entity.type
_entity.pdbx_description
1 polymer ?
#
loop_
_entity_poly.entity_id
_entity_poly.type
_entity_poly.pdbx_seq_one_letter_code
_entity_poly.pdbx_strand_id
1 'polypeptide(L)' 'MLSRPRTEEETLSAWIFEPGHTEAAFRARHMMVTWVRGAFKDVHGQMEFDLDNCLDTRFSGQIDAGGL' A
#
# COMPACT_ATOMS: atom_id res chain seq x y z
N MET A 1 -26.16 -4.97 29.22
CA MET A 1 -25.03 -5.74 28.68
C MET A 1 -24.05 -4.72 28.13
N LEU A 2 -23.04 -4.32 28.92
CA LEU A 2 -22.04 -3.33 28.49
C LEU A 2 -21.03 -4.04 27.59
N SER A 3 -20.98 -3.64 26.32
CA SER A 3 -19.94 -4.06 25.37
C SER A 3 -18.59 -3.63 25.94
N ARG A 4 -17.64 -4.57 26.04
CA ARG A 4 -16.26 -4.23 26.40
C ARG A 4 -15.69 -3.31 25.31
N PRO A 5 -15.02 -2.20 25.66
CA PRO A 5 -14.28 -1.43 24.66
C PRO A 5 -13.22 -2.33 24.05
N ARG A 6 -13.17 -2.38 22.72
CA ARG A 6 -12.15 -3.13 21.96
C ARG A 6 -10.79 -2.47 22.21
N THR A 7 -9.73 -3.26 22.36
CA THR A 7 -8.38 -2.69 22.60
C THR A 7 -7.80 -2.23 21.27
N GLU A 8 -6.99 -1.17 21.24
CA GLU A 8 -6.40 -0.57 20.03
C GLU A 8 -5.61 -1.61 19.18
N GLU A 9 -5.03 -2.62 19.83
CA GLU A 9 -4.32 -3.74 19.20
C GLU A 9 -5.24 -4.72 18.45
N GLU A 10 -6.55 -4.79 18.79
CA GLU A 10 -7.52 -5.64 18.09
C GLU A 10 -8.05 -4.97 16.81
N THR A 11 -7.93 -3.64 16.67
CA THR A 11 -8.40 -2.89 15.49
C THR A 11 -7.28 -2.65 14.49
N LEU A 12 -6.04 -2.51 14.98
CA LEU A 12 -4.84 -2.39 14.16
C LEU A 12 -4.40 -3.75 13.60
N SER A 13 -4.35 -3.83 12.28
CA SER A 13 -3.88 -5.00 11.54
C SER A 13 -2.66 -4.65 10.70
N ALA A 14 -1.60 -5.45 10.83
CA ALA A 14 -0.38 -5.33 10.05
C ALA A 14 -0.40 -6.31 8.88
N TRP A 15 -0.21 -5.81 7.66
CA TRP A 15 -0.24 -6.58 6.42
C TRP A 15 1.08 -6.41 5.68
N ILE A 16 1.57 -7.46 5.02
CA ILE A 16 2.73 -7.40 4.15
C ILE A 16 2.30 -7.36 2.68
N PHE A 17 3.08 -6.68 1.85
CA PHE A 17 2.90 -6.71 0.41
C PHE A 17 3.55 -7.96 -0.16
N GLU A 18 2.73 -8.84 -0.72
CA GLU A 18 3.22 -10.03 -1.41
C GLU A 18 3.93 -9.61 -2.71
N PRO A 19 5.25 -9.86 -2.85
CA PRO A 19 6.03 -9.25 -3.93
C PRO A 19 5.60 -9.68 -5.35
N GLY A 20 5.00 -10.87 -5.47
CA GLY A 20 4.47 -11.38 -6.74
C GLY A 20 3.10 -10.84 -7.16
N HIS A 21 2.39 -10.14 -6.26
CA HIS A 21 1.02 -9.67 -6.48
C HIS A 21 0.83 -8.18 -6.19
N THR A 22 1.93 -7.47 -5.93
CA THR A 22 1.92 -6.04 -5.64
C THR A 22 2.83 -5.31 -6.62
N GLU A 23 2.38 -4.17 -7.13
CA GLU A 23 3.18 -3.32 -8.00
C GLU A 23 2.99 -1.83 -7.67
N ALA A 24 4.06 -1.04 -7.83
CA ALA A 24 4.00 0.41 -7.77
C ALA A 24 3.88 0.96 -9.19
N ALA A 25 2.65 1.10 -9.67
CA ALA A 25 2.35 1.55 -11.03
C ALA A 25 2.35 3.08 -11.16
N PHE A 26 2.78 3.58 -12.32
CA PHE A 26 2.73 4.99 -12.66
C PHE A 26 2.27 5.22 -14.10
N ARG A 27 1.84 6.45 -14.37
CA ARG A 27 1.61 6.95 -15.72
C ARG A 27 2.09 8.39 -15.86
N ALA A 28 2.65 8.71 -17.02
CA ALA A 28 3.08 10.06 -17.36
C ALA A 28 2.60 10.43 -18.77
N ARG A 29 2.32 11.72 -18.99
CA ARG A 29 1.99 12.23 -20.33
C ARG A 29 3.28 12.30 -21.17
N HIS A 30 3.22 11.79 -22.39
CA HIS A 30 4.26 12.00 -23.40
C HIS A 30 3.78 13.01 -24.42
N MET A 31 4.45 14.17 -24.44
CA MET A 31 4.11 15.35 -25.27
C MET A 31 2.63 15.77 -25.17
N MET A 32 1.96 15.50 -24.04
CA MET A 32 0.51 15.68 -23.83
C MET A 32 -0.41 14.83 -24.72
N VAL A 33 0.12 14.05 -25.67
CA VAL A 33 -0.68 13.30 -26.65
C VAL A 33 -0.92 11.87 -26.18
N THR A 34 0.12 11.18 -25.70
CA THR A 34 0.03 9.78 -25.29
C THR A 34 0.31 9.59 -23.80
N TRP A 35 0.01 8.41 -23.27
CA TRP A 35 0.31 8.00 -21.91
C TRP A 35 1.39 6.92 -21.93
N VAL A 36 2.52 7.19 -21.28
CA VAL A 36 3.48 6.16 -20.91
C VAL A 36 3.01 5.55 -19.59
N ARG A 37 3.01 4.22 -19.52
CA ARG A 37 2.70 3.45 -18.31
C ARG A 37 3.93 2.62 -17.96
N GLY A 38 4.19 2.50 -16.67
CA GLY A 38 5.22 1.63 -16.14
C GLY A 38 4.83 1.17 -14.75
N ALA A 39 5.54 0.17 -14.25
CA ALA A 39 5.34 -0.32 -12.90
C ALA A 39 6.64 -0.92 -12.37
N PHE A 40 6.91 -0.68 -11.08
CA PHE A 40 7.91 -1.45 -10.35
C PHE A 40 7.24 -2.71 -9.79
N LYS A 41 7.75 -3.87 -10.19
CA LYS A 41 7.36 -5.17 -9.63
C LYS A 41 8.27 -5.51 -8.45
N ASP A 42 7.93 -6.56 -7.71
CA ASP A 42 8.70 -6.99 -6.54
C ASP A 42 8.77 -5.89 -5.47
N VAL A 43 7.61 -5.31 -5.13
CA VAL A 43 7.52 -4.28 -4.09
C VAL A 43 7.56 -4.97 -2.73
N HIS A 44 8.53 -4.60 -1.89
CA HIS A 44 8.64 -5.09 -0.52
C HIS A 44 8.15 -4.02 0.43
N GLY A 45 7.15 -4.33 1.25
CA GLY A 45 6.56 -3.36 2.16
C GLY A 45 5.47 -3.91 3.06
N GLN A 46 4.86 -3.01 3.82
CA GLN A 46 3.80 -3.32 4.76
C GLN A 46 2.77 -2.20 4.85
N MET A 47 1.60 -2.53 5.40
CA MET A 47 0.50 -1.63 5.67
C MET A 47 -0.01 -1.83 7.11
N GLU A 48 -0.20 -0.73 7.82
CA GLU A 48 -0.89 -0.67 9.11
C GLU A 48 -2.32 -0.16 8.86
N PHE A 49 -3.31 -0.99 9.17
CA PHE A 49 -4.72 -0.70 8.90
C PHE A 49 -5.55 -0.81 10.18
N ASP A 50 -6.12 0.32 10.61
CA ASP A 50 -7.09 0.39 11.71
C ASP A 50 -8.51 0.26 11.15
N LEU A 51 -9.21 -0.81 11.52
CA LEU A 51 -10.61 -1.06 11.13
C LEU A 51 -11.60 -0.01 11.63
N ASP A 52 -11.30 0.62 12.76
CA ASP A 52 -12.20 1.61 13.37
C ASP A 52 -11.89 3.04 12.86
N ASN A 53 -10.66 3.30 12.39
CA ASN A 53 -10.21 4.56 11.78
C ASN A 53 -9.50 4.35 10.43
N CYS A 54 -10.22 3.84 9.43
CA CYS A 54 -9.65 3.46 8.13
C CYS A 54 -8.83 4.56 7.43
N LEU A 55 -9.09 5.86 7.72
CA LEU A 55 -8.36 6.97 7.10
C LEU A 55 -6.95 7.17 7.66
N ASP A 56 -6.66 6.63 8.83
CA ASP A 56 -5.33 6.70 9.46
C ASP A 56 -4.37 5.60 8.95
N THR A 57 -4.82 4.81 7.98
CA THR A 57 -4.03 3.76 7.33
C THR A 57 -2.70 4.29 6.83
N ARG A 58 -1.62 3.57 7.15
CA ARG A 58 -0.26 3.87 6.68
C ARG A 58 0.31 2.71 5.90
N PHE A 59 1.13 3.03 4.91
CA PHE A 59 1.91 2.05 4.18
C PHE A 59 3.35 2.53 4.03
N SER A 60 4.28 1.58 4.00
CA SER A 60 5.69 1.83 3.75
C SER A 60 6.25 0.70 2.90
N GLY A 61 7.12 1.02 1.94
CA GLY A 61 7.74 0.02 1.10
C GLY A 61 8.94 0.55 0.35
N GLN A 62 9.68 -0.37 -0.26
CA GLN A 62 10.87 -0.12 -1.06
C GLN A 62 10.69 -0.72 -2.45
N ILE A 63 11.24 -0.03 -3.44
CA ILE A 63 11.28 -0.44 -4.85
C ILE A 63 12.71 -0.32 -5.37
N ASP A 64 13.08 -1.19 -6.30
CA ASP A 64 14.31 -1.03 -7.06
C ASP A 64 14.08 -0.10 -8.25
N ALA A 65 14.66 1.11 -8.18
CA ALA A 65 14.56 2.11 -9.24
C ALA A 65 15.24 1.68 -10.56
N GLY A 66 16.22 0.77 -10.50
CA GLY A 66 16.93 0.25 -11.67
C GLY A 66 16.18 -0.84 -12.42
N GLY A 67 15.09 -1.37 -11.85
CA GLY A 67 14.31 -2.49 -12.40
C GLY A 67 13.21 -2.11 -13.40
N LEU A 68 13.25 -0.89 -13.98
CA LEU A 68 12.28 -0.41 -14.97
C LEU A 68 12.60 -0.82 -16.41
#